data_AF-A0A930SUJ8-F1
#
_entry.id   AF-A0A930SUJ8-F1
#
_cell.length_a   1.000
_cell.length_b   1.000
_cell.length_c   1.000
_cell.angle_alpha   90.00
_cell.angle_beta   90.00
_cell.angle_gamma   90.00
#
_symmetry.space_group_name_H-M   'P 1'
#
loop_
_entity.id
_entity.type
_entity.pdbx_description
1 polymer ?
#
loop_
_entity_poly.entity_id
_entity_poly.type
_entity_poly.pdbx_seq_one_letter_code
_entity_poly.pdbx_strand_id
1 'polypeptide(L)'
;MAALFTPAELPAGFVYPQGLIDLAQSDQGLSGSWWLIGQNPAYARLCLAQLQQRSPHKPLVPFAKNDDEEVLACFDGEDRSDNPRVYFDTFSNLSTVNWAQRYSLSFSEWLALALSD
;
A
#
# COMPACT_ATOMS: atom_id res chain seq x y z
N MET A 1 -9.97 14.05 1.57
CA MET A 1 -9.83 12.87 2.46
C MET A 1 -8.70 13.13 3.45
N ALA A 2 -8.82 12.69 4.70
CA ALA A 2 -7.67 12.69 5.61
C ALA A 2 -6.64 11.66 5.11
N ALA A 3 -5.34 11.95 5.22
CA ALA A 3 -4.28 10.99 4.94
C ALA A 3 -4.56 9.66 5.68
N LEU A 4 -4.29 8.50 5.04
CA LEU A 4 -4.57 7.18 5.64
C LEU A 4 -3.85 7.02 6.99
N PHE A 5 -2.64 7.56 7.08
CA PHE A 5 -1.81 7.59 8.28
C PHE A 5 -1.38 9.02 8.58
N THR A 6 -1.13 9.30 9.85
CA THR A 6 -0.52 10.56 10.26
C THR A 6 0.96 10.61 9.83
N PRO A 7 1.56 11.81 9.68
CA PRO A 7 2.98 11.93 9.35
C PRO A 7 3.91 11.21 10.35
N ALA A 8 3.48 11.04 11.61
CA ALA A 8 4.25 10.33 12.63
C ALA A 8 4.19 8.80 12.49
N GLU A 9 3.16 8.26 11.85
CA GLU A 9 3.01 6.83 11.55
C GLU A 9 3.74 6.43 10.26
N LEU A 10 4.06 7.41 9.40
CA LEU A 10 4.68 7.20 8.10
C LEU A 10 6.20 7.22 8.17
N PRO A 11 6.88 6.51 7.24
CA PRO A 11 8.32 6.66 7.05
C PRO A 11 8.69 8.12 6.76
N ALA A 12 9.83 8.56 7.30
CA ALA A 12 10.27 9.94 7.17
C ALA A 12 10.39 10.39 5.70
N GLY A 13 9.68 11.46 5.34
CA GLY A 13 9.66 12.02 3.99
C GLY A 13 8.74 11.29 3.01
N PHE A 14 8.03 10.23 3.41
CA PHE A 14 7.04 9.58 2.56
C PHE A 14 5.93 10.56 2.16
N VAL A 15 5.54 10.52 0.89
CA VAL A 15 4.45 11.31 0.32
C VAL A 15 3.50 10.33 -0.36
N TYR A 16 2.20 10.50 -0.14
CA TYR A 16 1.21 9.72 -0.87
C TYR A 16 1.22 10.10 -2.35
N PRO A 17 1.17 9.11 -3.27
CA PRO A 17 1.00 9.40 -4.68
C PRO A 17 -0.24 10.24 -4.93
N GLN A 18 -0.15 11.26 -5.78
CA GLN A 18 -1.28 12.13 -6.09
C GLN A 18 -2.46 11.33 -6.65
N GLY A 19 -2.18 10.34 -7.50
CA GLY A 19 -3.24 9.47 -8.04
C GLY A 19 -3.99 8.66 -6.97
N LEU A 20 -3.38 8.35 -5.83
CA LEU A 20 -4.09 7.72 -4.71
C LEU A 20 -5.01 8.72 -4.01
N ILE A 21 -4.53 9.96 -3.83
CA ILE A 21 -5.31 11.04 -3.25
C ILE A 21 -6.53 11.33 -4.13
N ASP A 22 -6.34 11.36 -5.45
CA ASP A 22 -7.39 11.59 -6.43
C ASP A 22 -8.42 10.45 -6.44
N LEU A 23 -7.94 9.19 -6.50
CA LEU A 23 -8.80 8.00 -6.42
C LEU A 23 -9.69 8.04 -5.17
N ALA A 24 -9.11 8.32 -4.02
CA ALA A 24 -9.81 8.31 -2.75
C ALA A 24 -10.78 9.50 -2.56
N GLN A 25 -10.71 10.51 -3.44
CA GLN A 25 -11.64 11.63 -3.52
C GLN A 25 -12.69 11.46 -4.63
N SER A 26 -12.44 10.54 -5.56
CA SER A 26 -13.37 10.25 -6.66
C SER A 26 -14.48 9.31 -6.20
N ASP A 27 -15.64 9.38 -6.88
CA ASP A 27 -16.67 8.34 -6.82
C ASP A 27 -16.29 7.10 -7.65
N GLN A 28 -15.10 7.11 -8.29
CA GLN A 28 -14.58 5.97 -9.03
C GLN A 28 -14.10 4.92 -8.03
N GLY A 29 -14.88 3.85 -7.91
CA GLY A 29 -14.49 2.66 -7.17
C GLY A 29 -13.31 1.96 -7.84
N LEU A 30 -12.57 1.20 -7.03
CA LEU A 30 -11.73 0.14 -7.56
C LEU A 30 -12.61 -0.99 -8.11
N SER A 31 -12.15 -1.65 -9.15
CA SER A 31 -12.80 -2.81 -9.75
C SER A 31 -12.31 -4.10 -9.07
N GLY A 32 -13.03 -5.20 -9.28
CA GLY A 32 -12.79 -6.47 -8.61
C GLY A 32 -12.91 -6.41 -7.08
N SER A 33 -12.11 -7.23 -6.40
CA SER A 33 -12.09 -7.37 -4.93
C SER A 33 -11.11 -6.42 -4.24
N TRP A 34 -10.61 -5.41 -4.95
CA TRP A 34 -9.73 -4.39 -4.42
C TRP A 34 -10.50 -3.31 -3.67
N TRP A 35 -10.02 -2.93 -2.50
CA TRP A 35 -10.56 -1.79 -1.75
C TRP A 35 -9.48 -1.05 -0.97
N LEU A 36 -9.67 0.26 -0.79
CA LEU A 36 -8.77 1.12 -0.03
C LEU A 36 -8.95 0.88 1.46
N ILE A 37 -7.89 0.46 2.15
CA ILE A 37 -7.97 0.18 3.60
C ILE A 37 -8.22 1.43 4.44
N GLY A 38 -7.99 2.62 3.87
CA GLY A 38 -8.29 3.91 4.49
C GLY A 38 -9.75 4.10 4.87
N GLN A 39 -10.67 3.34 4.27
CA GLN A 39 -12.09 3.33 4.65
C GLN A 39 -12.32 2.71 6.04
N ASN A 40 -11.35 1.94 6.56
CA ASN A 40 -11.36 1.39 7.91
C ASN A 40 -10.04 1.74 8.64
N PRO A 41 -9.97 2.89 9.33
CA PRO A 41 -8.74 3.35 9.98
C PRO A 41 -8.17 2.40 11.04
N ALA A 42 -9.03 1.65 11.74
CA ALA A 42 -8.58 0.66 12.73
C ALA A 42 -7.86 -0.51 12.03
N TYR A 43 -8.43 -0.99 10.93
CA TYR A 43 -7.81 -2.03 10.10
C TYR A 43 -6.50 -1.54 9.47
N ALA A 44 -6.48 -0.34 8.89
CA ALA A 44 -5.29 0.25 8.29
C ALA A 44 -4.10 0.31 9.28
N ARG A 45 -4.36 0.76 10.51
CA ARG A 45 -3.33 0.81 11.58
C ARG A 45 -2.86 -0.57 12.01
N LEU A 46 -3.77 -1.54 12.09
CA LEU A 46 -3.40 -2.94 12.37
C LEU A 46 -2.43 -3.47 11.31
N CYS A 47 -2.75 -3.26 10.02
CA CYS A 47 -1.89 -3.68 8.91
C CYS A 47 -0.51 -3.01 8.98
N LEU A 48 -0.48 -1.70 9.22
CA LEU A 48 0.78 -0.96 9.34
C LEU A 48 1.65 -1.50 10.49
N ALA A 49 1.06 -1.72 11.67
CA ALA A 49 1.77 -2.25 12.82
C ALA A 49 2.35 -3.66 12.54
N GLN A 50 1.57 -4.54 11.89
CA GLN A 50 2.05 -5.87 11.52
C GLN A 50 3.18 -5.83 10.50
N LEU A 51 3.10 -4.94 9.50
CA LEU A 51 4.16 -4.77 8.51
C LEU A 51 5.46 -4.26 9.15
N GLN A 52 5.36 -3.29 10.05
CA GLN A 52 6.52 -2.77 10.79
C GLN A 52 7.20 -3.84 11.63
N GLN A 53 6.44 -4.76 12.24
CA GLN A 53 6.99 -5.89 12.99
C GLN A 53 7.69 -6.93 12.09
N ARG A 54 7.11 -7.22 10.93
CA ARG A 54 7.61 -8.28 10.02
C ARG A 54 8.71 -7.81 9.08
N SER A 55 8.75 -6.52 8.77
CA SER A 55 9.70 -5.92 7.82
C SER A 55 10.46 -4.74 8.46
N PRO A 56 11.28 -5.00 9.49
CA PRO A 56 11.98 -3.92 10.21
C PRO A 56 13.03 -3.20 9.34
N HIS A 57 13.48 -3.82 8.25
CA HIS A 57 14.53 -3.30 7.36
C HIS A 57 14.00 -2.75 6.04
N LYS A 58 12.69 -2.87 5.77
CA LYS A 58 12.05 -2.31 4.59
C LYS A 58 10.72 -1.67 5.01
N PRO A 59 10.64 -0.34 5.12
CA PRO A 59 9.39 0.29 5.49
C PRO A 59 8.37 0.09 4.37
N LEU A 60 7.22 -0.46 4.73
CA LEU A 60 6.09 -0.66 3.83
C LEU A 60 4.89 0.13 4.34
N VAL A 61 4.17 0.78 3.43
CA VAL A 61 2.98 1.56 3.76
C VAL A 61 1.77 0.90 3.09
N PRO A 62 0.91 0.17 3.83
CA PRO A 62 -0.24 -0.50 3.24
C PRO A 62 -1.30 0.53 2.83
N PHE A 63 -1.97 0.31 1.70
CA PHE A 63 -2.98 1.27 1.24
C PHE A 63 -4.23 0.63 0.61
N ALA A 64 -4.11 -0.59 0.08
CA ALA A 64 -5.24 -1.34 -0.46
C ALA A 64 -5.15 -2.83 -0.11
N LYS A 65 -6.30 -3.50 -0.13
CA LYS A 65 -6.42 -4.94 0.06
C LYS A 65 -7.21 -5.55 -1.09
N ASN A 66 -6.82 -6.75 -1.50
CA ASN A 66 -7.66 -7.64 -2.29
C ASN A 66 -8.17 -8.76 -1.37
N ASP A 67 -9.48 -8.97 -1.37
CA ASP A 67 -10.11 -10.00 -0.52
C ASP A 67 -10.02 -11.41 -1.12
N ASP A 68 -10.06 -11.56 -2.44
CA ASP A 68 -9.99 -12.87 -3.10
C ASP A 68 -8.58 -13.49 -3.00
N GLU A 69 -7.56 -12.66 -3.16
CA GLU A 69 -6.15 -13.08 -3.09
C GLU A 69 -5.57 -12.99 -1.67
N GLU A 70 -6.36 -12.49 -0.72
CA GLU A 70 -5.95 -12.21 0.66
C GLU A 70 -4.66 -11.36 0.78
N VAL A 71 -4.40 -10.48 -0.19
CA VAL A 71 -3.13 -9.74 -0.30
C VAL A 71 -3.29 -8.26 0.02
N LEU A 72 -2.27 -7.68 0.66
CA LEU A 72 -2.13 -6.24 0.89
C LEU A 72 -1.21 -5.62 -0.16
N ALA A 73 -1.69 -4.56 -0.82
CA ALA A 73 -0.85 -3.68 -1.61
C ALA A 73 -0.19 -2.63 -0.69
N CYS A 74 1.13 -2.56 -0.76
CA CYS A 74 1.95 -1.72 0.09
C CYS A 74 2.92 -0.89 -0.74
N PHE A 75 2.98 0.42 -0.51
CA PHE A 75 4.02 1.24 -1.09
C PHE A 75 5.39 0.91 -0.49
N ASP A 76 6.42 1.05 -1.33
CA ASP A 76 7.79 1.21 -0.87
C ASP A 76 7.90 2.51 -0.06
N GLY A 77 8.00 2.37 1.25
CA GLY A 77 8.10 3.47 2.19
C GLY A 77 9.44 4.21 2.13
N GLU A 78 10.40 3.80 1.32
CA GLU A 78 11.65 4.53 1.03
C GLU A 78 11.58 5.33 -0.26
N ASP A 79 10.62 5.01 -1.13
CA ASP A 79 10.39 5.74 -2.36
C ASP A 79 9.73 7.09 -2.06
N ARG A 80 10.26 8.14 -2.68
CA ARG A 80 9.84 9.54 -2.49
C ARG A 80 9.27 10.13 -3.78
N SER A 81 9.19 9.31 -4.83
CA SER A 81 8.56 9.69 -6.10
C SER A 81 7.04 9.67 -5.97
N ASP A 82 6.39 10.29 -6.95
CA ASP A 82 4.93 10.24 -7.11
C ASP A 82 4.44 8.93 -7.76
N ASN A 83 5.36 8.00 -8.07
CA ASN A 83 5.04 6.70 -8.65
C ASN A 83 5.84 5.57 -7.97
N PRO A 84 5.65 5.38 -6.65
CA PRO A 84 6.42 4.43 -5.88
C PRO A 84 6.14 3.00 -6.30
N ARG A 85 7.08 2.10 -6.01
CA ARG A 85 6.83 0.66 -6.13
C ARG A 85 5.73 0.20 -5.17
N VAL A 86 4.90 -0.70 -5.64
CA VAL A 86 3.85 -1.40 -4.91
C VAL A 86 4.27 -2.87 -4.75
N TYR A 87 4.47 -3.26 -3.50
CA TYR A 87 4.72 -4.62 -3.07
C TYR A 87 3.44 -5.29 -2.57
N PHE A 88 3.39 -6.61 -2.69
CA PHE A 88 2.21 -7.42 -2.36
C PHE A 88 2.52 -8.33 -1.18
N ASP A 89 1.93 -8.05 -0.01
CA ASP A 89 2.12 -8.81 1.22
C ASP A 89 0.96 -9.78 1.46
N THR A 90 1.26 -11.08 1.53
CA THR A 90 0.32 -12.17 1.81
C THR A 90 0.41 -12.62 3.27
N PHE A 91 0.80 -11.71 4.17
CA PHE A 91 1.02 -11.97 5.59
C PHE A 91 2.08 -13.04 5.93
N SER A 92 2.97 -13.34 4.98
CA SER A 92 4.08 -14.28 5.17
C SER A 92 5.26 -13.63 5.91
N ASN A 93 6.25 -14.43 6.31
CA ASN A 93 7.43 -13.89 6.97
C ASN A 93 8.27 -13.05 5.98
N LEU A 94 8.40 -11.75 6.25
CA LEU A 94 9.14 -10.80 5.40
C LEU A 94 10.62 -10.63 5.80
N SER A 95 11.08 -11.31 6.86
CA SER A 95 12.42 -11.08 7.44
C SER A 95 13.58 -11.56 6.58
N THR A 96 13.33 -12.43 5.61
CA THR A 96 14.35 -13.02 4.72
C THR A 96 14.14 -12.68 3.23
N VAL A 97 13.22 -11.75 2.94
CA VAL A 97 12.86 -11.39 1.57
C VAL A 97 13.97 -10.57 0.90
N ASN A 98 14.35 -10.99 -0.31
CA ASN A 98 15.17 -10.16 -1.18
C ASN A 98 14.30 -9.17 -1.95
N TRP A 99 14.19 -7.94 -1.43
CA TRP A 99 13.35 -6.87 -2.00
C TRP A 99 13.71 -6.47 -3.44
N ALA A 100 14.95 -6.70 -3.87
CA ALA A 100 15.38 -6.40 -5.24
C ALA A 100 14.82 -7.41 -6.26
N GLN A 101 14.51 -8.64 -5.83
CA GLN A 101 13.94 -9.70 -6.67
C GLN A 101 12.45 -9.93 -6.40
N ARG A 102 11.90 -9.28 -5.38
CA ARG A 102 10.49 -9.41 -5.02
C ARG A 102 9.64 -8.75 -6.10
N TYR A 103 8.64 -9.49 -6.59
CA TYR A 103 7.64 -8.96 -7.51
C TYR A 103 7.02 -7.66 -6.96
N SER A 104 6.98 -6.65 -7.80
CA SER A 104 6.37 -5.35 -7.54
C SER A 104 5.91 -4.73 -8.85
N LEU A 105 4.99 -3.78 -8.74
CA LEU A 105 4.55 -2.92 -9.83
C LEU A 105 4.86 -1.47 -9.49
N SER A 106 4.92 -0.57 -10.46
CA SER A 106 4.74 0.85 -10.19
C SER A 106 3.32 1.13 -9.71
N PHE A 107 3.11 2.22 -8.96
CA PHE A 107 1.78 2.61 -8.55
C PHE A 107 0.83 2.82 -9.75
N SER A 108 1.32 3.41 -10.84
CA SER A 108 0.54 3.57 -12.08
C SER A 108 0.10 2.23 -12.69
N GLU A 109 0.97 1.21 -12.67
CA GLU A 109 0.62 -0.14 -13.16
C GLU A 109 -0.39 -0.82 -12.25
N TRP A 110 -0.19 -0.73 -10.93
CA TRP A 110 -1.16 -1.24 -9.96
C TRP A 110 -2.53 -0.56 -10.12
N LEU A 111 -2.56 0.76 -10.29
CA LEU A 111 -3.80 1.51 -10.43
C LEU A 111 -4.55 1.13 -11.72
N ALA A 112 -3.82 0.97 -12.84
CA ALA A 112 -4.41 0.52 -14.09
C ALA A 112 -5.05 -0.87 -13.96
N LEU A 113 -4.39 -1.81 -13.28
CA LEU A 113 -4.94 -3.14 -12.99
C LEU A 113 -6.17 -3.04 -12.08
N ALA A 114 -6.05 -2.34 -10.95
CA ALA A 114 -7.11 -2.22 -9.96
C ALA A 114 -8.36 -1.49 -10.48
N LEU A 115 -8.27 -0.77 -11.60
CA LEU A 115 -9.42 -0.16 -12.28
C LEU A 115 -9.99 -1.01 -13.42
N SER A 116 -9.24 -1.98 -13.93
CA SER A 116 -9.61 -2.77 -15.13
C SER A 116 -10.08 -4.19 -14.82
N ASP A 117 -9.91 -4.68 -13.58
CA ASP A 117 -10.20 -6.06 -13.15
C ASP A 117 -11.69 -6.33 -12.88
#